data_AF-A0AAW1HT59-F1
#
_entry.id   AF-A0AAW1HT59-F1
#
_cell.length_a   1.000
_cell.length_b   1.000
_cell.length_c   1.000
_cell.angle_alpha   90.00
_cell.angle_beta   90.00
_cell.angle_gamma   90.00
#
_symmetry.space_group_name_H-M   'P 1'
#
loop_
_entity.id
_entity.type
_entity.pdbx_description
1 polymer ?
#
loop_
_entity_poly.entity_id
_entity_poly.type
_entity_poly.pdbx_seq_one_letter_code
_entity_poly.pdbx_strand_id
1 'polypeptide(L)'
;MDFNNNLFIALCRVSNRNQERNYRSRRQSSSKDFITFIRDKASRALGLEVTMEEIFYSTDVLIYGKDILYKGAYLSSATKKISRMLADINEIKGAYLSSATKKISRMLADINEIIPTVHDEISTLQSAGLATAQKRNAFVTPYILCQLETLFTLSRDAEFSLLSNERREVKTLKWFETLFTLSRDAEFSLLSNERREPFLNFFYRGHPDSLTSYLTTLHLGCEKCDMCQRLYIYLQTEALPLGEGDPELLILNPNSLNLESADFGSCPIQPFLNFFYRGHPDSLTSYLTTLHLGCEKCDMCKRLYIYLQTEALPLGEGDPELLILNPNSLNLEVYRVTEAGTRMSFIAKFCNSRTSQLILTEGKKYKQLRDKIFKLESSLFSYWMKTFNTIMSIDLTRPEWQAFYKVCPTQIADMLRHYTWLKTFKGSRMIGTTLPHPAHQSKSLMSEVPLPPTDNRQVECITYKLEEKSSETILETRGSFHPYIGSKTKEKLSGKLMVLPKAHRNKRKFSSLYWVQN
;
A
#
# COMPACT_ATOMS: atom_id res chain seq x y z
N MET A 1 -26.44 11.33 -11.02
CA MET A 1 -25.19 12.11 -10.86
C MET A 1 -25.41 12.95 -9.63
N ASP A 2 -24.65 12.74 -8.57
CA ASP A 2 -24.81 13.54 -7.35
C ASP A 2 -24.20 14.92 -7.60
N PHE A 3 -25.03 15.95 -7.77
CA PHE A 3 -24.61 17.35 -7.94
C PHE A 3 -24.15 17.99 -6.63
N ASN A 4 -23.83 17.20 -5.61
CA ASN A 4 -23.83 17.66 -4.22
C ASN A 4 -22.62 18.52 -3.82
N ASN A 5 -21.62 18.71 -4.69
CA ASN A 5 -20.45 19.57 -4.41
C ASN A 5 -19.89 20.19 -5.70
N ASN A 6 -20.44 21.32 -6.14
CA ASN A 6 -19.90 22.08 -7.28
C ASN A 6 -18.94 23.17 -6.79
N LEU A 7 -17.86 23.41 -7.54
CA LEU A 7 -16.86 24.42 -7.23
C LEU A 7 -16.69 25.35 -8.43
N PHE A 8 -16.85 26.66 -8.19
CA PHE A 8 -16.61 27.70 -9.18
C PHE A 8 -15.40 28.53 -8.74
N ILE A 9 -14.44 28.73 -9.66
CA ILE A 9 -13.22 29.51 -9.40
C ILE A 9 -13.18 30.67 -10.37
N ALA A 10 -13.31 31.89 -9.85
CA ALA A 10 -13.13 33.13 -10.61
C ALA A 10 -11.68 33.62 -10.45
N LEU A 11 -10.92 33.62 -11.53
CA LEU A 11 -9.55 34.12 -11.56
C LEU A 11 -9.53 35.57 -12.02
N CYS A 12 -8.87 36.44 -11.26
CA CYS A 12 -8.67 37.84 -11.62
C CYS A 12 -7.18 38.17 -11.43
N ARG A 13 -6.57 38.79 -12.44
CA ARG A 13 -5.18 39.27 -12.39
C ARG A 13 -5.17 40.75 -12.03
N VAL A 14 -4.37 41.14 -11.03
CA VAL A 14 -4.16 42.55 -10.66
C VAL A 14 -2.76 42.94 -11.10
N SER A 15 -2.64 44.02 -11.87
CA SER A 15 -1.36 44.51 -12.38
C SER A 15 -0.59 45.35 -11.37
N ASN A 16 -1.25 45.95 -10.37
CA ASN A 16 -0.63 46.86 -9.40
C ASN A 16 -1.03 46.51 -7.94
N ARG A 17 -0.05 46.20 -7.08
CA ARG A 17 -0.25 45.87 -5.65
C ARG A 17 -0.92 47.01 -4.87
N ASN A 18 -0.69 48.28 -5.23
CA ASN A 18 -1.30 49.42 -4.53
C ASN A 18 -2.82 49.47 -4.69
N GLN A 19 -3.38 48.79 -5.70
CA GLN A 19 -4.83 48.70 -5.92
C GLN A 19 -5.46 47.47 -5.26
N GLU A 20 -4.69 46.61 -4.58
CA GLU A 20 -5.17 45.31 -4.10
C GLU A 20 -6.36 45.43 -3.15
N ARG A 21 -6.37 46.42 -2.24
CA ARG A 21 -7.50 46.66 -1.32
C ARG A 21 -8.78 46.98 -2.10
N ASN A 22 -8.72 47.89 -3.06
CA ASN A 22 -9.86 48.27 -3.89
C ASN A 22 -10.35 47.09 -4.74
N TYR A 23 -9.43 46.27 -5.26
CA TYR A 23 -9.77 45.07 -6.00
C TYR A 23 -10.43 43.99 -5.12
N ARG A 24 -10.00 43.81 -3.88
CA ARG A 24 -10.63 42.87 -2.95
C ARG A 24 -12.09 43.21 -2.72
N SER A 25 -12.43 44.48 -2.47
CA SER A 25 -13.82 44.92 -2.30
C SER A 25 -14.66 44.72 -3.57
N ARG A 26 -14.12 45.06 -4.75
CA ARG A 26 -14.81 44.84 -6.03
C ARG A 26 -15.06 43.36 -6.32
N ARG A 27 -14.09 42.49 -6.02
CA ARG A 27 -14.23 41.04 -6.18
C ARG A 27 -15.29 40.47 -5.27
N GLN A 28 -15.36 40.91 -4.02
CA GLN A 28 -16.41 40.47 -3.10
C GLN A 28 -17.80 40.85 -3.61
N SER A 29 -17.96 42.07 -4.14
CA SER A 29 -19.22 42.50 -4.79
C SER A 29 -19.56 41.61 -5.98
N SER A 30 -18.64 41.47 -6.94
CA SER A 30 -18.86 40.67 -8.15
C SER A 30 -19.14 39.18 -7.84
N SER A 31 -18.50 38.64 -6.80
CA SER A 31 -18.77 37.26 -6.34
C SER A 31 -20.18 37.13 -5.76
N LYS A 32 -20.65 38.12 -4.98
CA LYS A 32 -22.02 38.15 -4.47
C LYS A 32 -23.04 38.26 -5.61
N ASP A 33 -22.76 39.10 -6.61
CA ASP A 33 -23.64 39.24 -7.78
C ASP A 33 -23.73 37.92 -8.57
N PHE A 34 -22.60 37.26 -8.77
CA PHE A 34 -22.54 35.95 -9.42
C PHE A 34 -23.29 34.86 -8.63
N ILE A 35 -23.11 34.82 -7.30
CA ILE A 35 -23.84 33.90 -6.41
C ILE A 35 -25.34 34.15 -6.50
N THR A 36 -25.76 35.41 -6.44
CA THR A 36 -27.17 35.81 -6.55
C THR A 36 -27.73 35.42 -7.91
N PHE A 37 -26.96 35.60 -9.00
CA PHE A 37 -27.35 35.15 -10.34
C PHE A 37 -27.52 33.63 -10.43
N ILE A 38 -26.56 32.85 -9.90
CA ILE A 38 -26.66 31.38 -9.90
C ILE A 38 -27.92 30.94 -9.15
N ARG A 39 -28.17 31.50 -7.96
CA ARG A 39 -29.30 31.14 -7.10
C ARG A 39 -30.65 31.57 -7.69
N ASP A 40 -30.79 32.83 -8.05
CA ASP A 40 -32.10 33.39 -8.38
C ASP A 40 -32.53 33.14 -9.82
N LYS A 41 -31.56 32.95 -10.73
CA LYS A 41 -31.85 32.74 -12.16
C LYS A 41 -31.47 31.34 -12.62
N ALA A 42 -30.20 30.96 -12.53
CA ALA A 42 -29.74 29.73 -13.16
C ALA A 42 -30.33 28.48 -12.51
N SER A 43 -30.31 28.41 -11.18
CA SER A 43 -30.78 27.23 -10.44
C SER A 43 -32.31 27.09 -10.54
N ARG A 44 -33.06 28.19 -10.38
CA ARG A 44 -34.51 28.22 -10.60
C ARG A 44 -34.92 27.83 -12.02
N ALA A 45 -34.20 28.32 -13.03
CA ALA A 45 -34.46 27.94 -14.43
C ALA A 45 -34.23 26.44 -14.69
N LEU A 46 -33.34 25.80 -13.94
CA LEU A 46 -33.06 24.37 -14.00
C LEU A 46 -33.95 23.53 -13.05
N GLY A 47 -34.83 24.17 -12.27
CA GLY A 47 -35.63 23.49 -11.24
C GLY A 47 -34.79 22.95 -10.07
N LEU A 48 -33.58 23.49 -9.86
CA LEU A 48 -32.70 23.14 -8.75
C LEU A 48 -32.75 24.27 -7.72
N GLU A 49 -33.40 24.02 -6.59
CA GLU A 49 -33.40 24.97 -5.47
C GLU A 49 -32.05 24.94 -4.76
N VAL A 50 -31.41 26.09 -4.60
CA VAL A 50 -30.13 26.24 -3.89
C VAL A 50 -30.37 27.23 -2.75
N THR A 51 -30.12 26.79 -1.51
CA THR A 51 -30.31 27.63 -0.33
C THR A 51 -29.07 28.49 -0.06
N MET A 52 -29.23 29.63 0.63
CA MET A 52 -28.08 30.51 0.92
C MET A 52 -27.12 29.88 1.93
N GLU A 53 -27.64 29.02 2.78
CA GLU A 53 -26.92 28.26 3.80
C GLU A 53 -25.96 27.22 3.19
N GLU A 54 -26.23 26.76 1.97
CA GLU A 54 -25.40 25.80 1.24
C GLU A 54 -24.29 26.47 0.41
N ILE A 55 -24.36 27.79 0.22
CA ILE A 55 -23.40 28.53 -0.58
C ILE A 55 -22.28 29.09 0.31
N PHE A 56 -21.07 28.56 0.11
CA PHE A 56 -19.86 29.09 0.72
C PHE A 56 -19.01 29.81 -0.32
N TYR A 57 -18.50 31.01 0.02
CA TYR A 57 -17.52 31.71 -0.79
C TYR A 57 -16.37 32.23 0.06
N SER A 58 -15.16 32.17 -0.48
CA SER A 58 -13.96 32.70 0.17
C SER A 58 -12.89 33.00 -0.87
N THR A 59 -12.00 33.95 -0.55
CA THR A 59 -10.81 34.27 -1.35
C THR A 59 -9.61 33.41 -0.98
N ASP A 60 -9.61 32.89 0.26
CA ASP A 60 -8.47 32.19 0.85
C ASP A 60 -8.78 30.72 1.12
N VAL A 61 -10.04 30.34 1.22
CA VAL A 61 -10.47 28.97 1.52
C VAL A 61 -11.15 28.36 0.30
N LEU A 62 -10.65 27.22 -0.15
CA LEU A 62 -11.28 26.38 -1.17
C LEU A 62 -11.67 25.05 -0.54
N ILE A 63 -12.92 24.67 -0.68
CA ILE A 63 -13.45 23.41 -0.17
C ILE A 63 -13.92 22.59 -1.37
N TYR A 64 -13.40 21.37 -1.51
CA TYR A 64 -13.88 20.43 -2.52
C TYR A 64 -14.07 19.04 -1.90
N GLY A 65 -15.31 18.61 -1.82
CA GLY A 65 -15.69 17.40 -1.10
C GLY A 65 -15.39 17.51 0.40
N LYS A 66 -14.31 16.87 0.85
CA LYS A 66 -13.86 16.87 2.26
C LYS A 66 -12.48 17.47 2.45
N ASP A 67 -11.87 17.94 1.36
CA ASP A 67 -10.54 18.52 1.36
C ASP A 67 -10.66 20.05 1.37
N ILE A 68 -9.86 20.68 2.24
CA ILE A 68 -9.84 22.13 2.44
C ILE A 68 -8.45 22.61 2.04
N LEU A 69 -8.39 23.59 1.15
CA LEU A 69 -7.17 24.34 0.85
C LEU A 69 -7.31 25.73 1.46
N TYR A 70 -6.35 26.13 2.27
CA TYR A 70 -6.27 27.46 2.87
C TYR A 70 -5.03 28.17 2.33
N LYS A 71 -5.22 29.34 1.72
CA LYS A 71 -4.17 30.14 1.05
C LYS A 71 -3.32 29.33 0.07
N GLY A 72 -3.93 28.35 -0.59
CA GLY A 72 -3.28 27.43 -1.53
C GLY A 72 -2.55 26.25 -0.88
N ALA A 73 -2.43 26.20 0.44
CA ALA A 73 -1.91 25.05 1.18
C ALA A 73 -3.04 24.07 1.55
N TYR A 74 -2.80 22.77 1.42
CA TYR A 74 -3.77 21.77 1.87
C TYR A 74 -3.82 21.73 3.40
N LEU A 75 -5.00 21.99 3.97
CA LEU A 75 -5.24 21.75 5.39
C LEU A 75 -5.47 20.27 5.59
N SER A 76 -4.62 19.65 6.40
CA SER A 76 -4.75 18.23 6.65
C SER A 76 -6.05 17.95 7.40
N SER A 77 -6.89 17.07 6.85
CA SER A 77 -8.03 16.48 7.56
C SER A 77 -7.57 15.42 8.58
N ALA A 78 -6.36 15.56 9.12
CA ALA A 78 -5.67 14.47 9.79
C ALA A 78 -6.24 14.21 11.17
N THR A 79 -6.80 15.18 11.88
CA THR A 79 -7.58 14.88 13.10
C THR A 79 -8.71 13.90 12.81
N LYS A 80 -9.40 14.05 11.67
CA LYS A 80 -10.43 13.11 11.19
C LYS A 80 -9.87 11.75 10.75
N LYS A 81 -8.58 11.64 10.42
CA LYS A 81 -7.93 10.37 10.05
C LYS A 81 -7.21 9.71 11.23
N ILE A 82 -6.68 10.48 12.17
CA ILE A 82 -6.14 10.00 13.44
C ILE A 82 -7.30 9.54 14.33
N SER A 83 -8.42 10.26 14.32
CA SER A 83 -9.67 9.78 14.91
C SER A 83 -10.28 8.58 14.17
N ARG A 84 -9.67 8.10 13.09
CA ARG A 84 -10.03 6.81 12.49
C ARG A 84 -9.13 5.68 13.03
N MET A 85 -7.93 6.02 13.49
CA MET A 85 -6.97 5.06 14.04
C MET A 85 -7.29 4.70 15.50
N LEU A 86 -7.81 5.64 16.29
CA LEU A 86 -8.11 5.49 17.72
C LEU A 86 -9.46 4.79 18.00
N ALA A 87 -9.75 3.66 17.35
CA ALA A 87 -11.07 3.00 17.35
C ALA A 87 -11.52 2.40 18.71
N ASP A 88 -10.60 2.27 19.68
CA ASP A 88 -10.76 1.35 20.81
C ASP A 88 -11.19 1.94 22.16
N ILE A 89 -11.41 3.25 22.26
CA ILE A 89 -11.82 3.85 23.55
C ILE A 89 -13.34 4.05 23.57
N ASN A 90 -14.07 2.97 23.81
CA ASN A 90 -15.48 3.02 24.19
C ASN A 90 -15.62 2.72 25.70
N GLU A 91 -15.70 3.79 26.49
CA GLU A 91 -16.47 3.97 27.75
C GLU A 91 -15.78 4.98 28.67
N ILE A 92 -15.85 6.27 28.31
CA ILE A 92 -15.76 7.35 29.31
C ILE A 92 -17.08 8.10 29.28
N LYS A 93 -17.91 7.82 30.30
CA LYS A 93 -19.20 8.47 30.51
C LYS A 93 -18.99 9.97 30.66
N GLY A 94 -19.62 10.77 29.79
CA GLY A 94 -20.03 12.13 30.14
C GLY A 94 -19.27 13.33 29.53
N ALA A 95 -18.38 13.16 28.55
CA ALA A 95 -17.81 14.30 27.82
C ALA A 95 -18.44 14.47 26.43
N TYR A 96 -18.90 15.68 26.09
CA TYR A 96 -19.34 16.06 24.74
C TYR A 96 -18.19 15.88 23.75
N LEU A 97 -18.12 14.71 23.14
CA LEU A 97 -17.07 14.33 22.21
C LEU A 97 -17.43 14.78 20.78
N SER A 98 -16.48 15.47 20.14
CA SER A 98 -16.62 16.02 18.78
C SER A 98 -17.00 14.95 17.75
N SER A 99 -17.48 15.37 16.57
CA SER A 99 -17.84 14.51 15.43
C SER A 99 -16.73 13.54 14.92
N ALA A 100 -15.55 13.58 15.54
CA ALA A 100 -14.45 12.62 15.44
C ALA A 100 -14.80 11.28 16.11
N THR A 101 -15.44 11.28 17.28
CA THR A 101 -15.71 10.07 18.08
C THR A 101 -16.91 9.27 17.57
N LYS A 102 -17.88 9.96 16.96
CA LYS A 102 -18.95 9.34 16.15
C LYS A 102 -18.45 8.64 14.87
N LYS A 103 -17.17 8.83 14.52
CA LYS A 103 -16.47 8.15 13.42
C LYS A 103 -15.50 7.07 13.93
N ILE A 104 -14.97 7.23 15.16
CA ILE A 104 -14.24 6.22 15.93
C ILE A 104 -15.08 4.94 16.07
N SER A 105 -16.33 5.06 16.54
CA SER A 105 -17.22 3.89 16.69
C SER A 105 -17.62 3.23 15.36
N ARG A 106 -17.38 3.89 14.22
CA ARG A 106 -17.69 3.31 12.91
C ARG A 106 -16.57 2.41 12.40
N MET A 107 -15.34 2.45 12.92
CA MET A 107 -14.26 1.64 12.34
C MET A 107 -14.23 0.19 12.80
N LEU A 108 -14.59 -0.10 14.05
CA LEU A 108 -14.94 -1.47 14.45
C LEU A 108 -16.19 -1.99 13.71
N ALA A 109 -17.04 -1.09 13.21
CA ALA A 109 -18.21 -1.42 12.38
C ALA A 109 -17.95 -1.35 10.85
N ASP A 110 -16.86 -0.74 10.40
CA ASP A 110 -16.50 -0.48 8.99
C ASP A 110 -15.32 -1.34 8.52
N ILE A 111 -14.67 -2.11 9.40
CA ILE A 111 -14.10 -3.40 9.00
C ILE A 111 -15.31 -4.23 8.57
N ASN A 112 -15.81 -3.96 7.36
CA ASN A 112 -16.87 -4.71 6.69
C ASN A 112 -16.35 -6.10 6.27
N GLU A 113 -15.33 -6.59 6.96
CA GLU A 113 -14.79 -7.90 6.76
C GLU A 113 -15.55 -8.87 7.65
N ILE A 114 -15.70 -10.08 7.12
CA ILE A 114 -16.53 -11.13 7.69
C ILE A 114 -16.01 -11.54 9.06
N ILE A 115 -14.69 -11.45 9.24
CA ILE A 115 -13.92 -11.99 10.35
C ILE A 115 -12.74 -11.02 10.52
N PRO A 116 -12.76 -10.09 11.51
CA PRO A 116 -11.67 -9.15 11.72
C PRO A 116 -10.44 -9.93 12.20
N THR A 117 -9.38 -9.95 11.39
CA THR A 117 -8.10 -10.55 11.79
C THR A 117 -7.14 -9.45 12.23
N VAL A 118 -6.17 -9.81 13.07
CA VAL A 118 -5.07 -8.92 13.49
C VAL A 118 -4.40 -8.26 12.27
N HIS A 119 -4.20 -9.03 11.20
CA HIS A 119 -3.61 -8.56 9.96
C HIS A 119 -4.42 -7.44 9.31
N ASP A 120 -5.75 -7.61 9.22
CA ASP A 120 -6.63 -6.65 8.56
C ASP A 120 -6.74 -5.34 9.35
N GLU A 121 -6.72 -5.43 10.67
CA GLU A 121 -6.68 -4.28 11.57
C GLU A 121 -5.39 -3.48 11.39
N ILE A 122 -4.23 -4.15 11.43
CA ILE A 122 -2.92 -3.52 11.21
C ILE A 122 -2.84 -2.90 9.81
N SER A 123 -3.24 -3.65 8.77
CA SER A 123 -3.27 -3.17 7.39
C SER A 123 -4.14 -1.92 7.22
N THR A 124 -5.28 -1.87 7.91
CA THR A 124 -6.18 -0.71 7.92
C THR A 124 -5.54 0.49 8.62
N LEU A 125 -4.91 0.28 9.79
CA LEU A 125 -4.18 1.32 10.52
C LEU A 125 -3.04 1.90 9.68
N GLN A 126 -2.24 1.04 9.06
CA GLN A 126 -1.07 1.42 8.25
C GLN A 126 -1.50 2.17 6.98
N SER A 127 -2.54 1.70 6.30
CA SER A 127 -3.15 2.41 5.17
C SER A 127 -3.69 3.79 5.57
N ALA A 128 -4.31 3.91 6.75
CA ALA A 128 -4.82 5.17 7.28
C ALA A 128 -3.69 6.14 7.68
N GLY A 129 -2.64 5.62 8.33
CA GLY A 129 -1.43 6.35 8.70
C GLY A 129 -0.72 6.91 7.47
N LEU A 130 -0.46 6.06 6.48
CA LEU A 130 0.15 6.43 5.21
C LEU A 130 -0.68 7.50 4.47
N ALA A 131 -1.99 7.28 4.35
CA ALA A 131 -2.87 8.27 3.72
C ALA A 131 -2.89 9.60 4.49
N THR A 132 -2.62 9.59 5.80
CA THR A 132 -2.51 10.81 6.62
C THR A 132 -1.19 11.52 6.39
N ALA A 133 -0.08 10.79 6.32
CA ALA A 133 1.24 11.33 5.98
C ALA A 133 1.25 12.00 4.60
N GLN A 134 0.63 11.38 3.59
CA GLN A 134 0.53 11.94 2.24
C GLN A 134 -0.24 13.27 2.13
N LYS A 135 -1.00 13.66 3.16
CA LYS A 135 -1.74 14.94 3.21
C LYS A 135 -1.10 15.98 4.13
N ARG A 136 0.01 15.67 4.79
CA ARG A 136 0.65 16.54 5.79
C ARG A 136 2.06 16.92 5.37
N ASN A 137 2.50 18.08 5.85
CA ASN A 137 3.91 18.49 5.81
C ASN A 137 4.76 17.77 6.87
N ALA A 138 4.15 16.99 7.76
CA ALA A 138 4.80 16.22 8.81
C ALA A 138 4.37 14.74 8.69
N PHE A 139 5.27 13.90 8.18
CA PHE A 139 5.09 12.45 8.03
C PHE A 139 5.46 11.66 9.29
N VAL A 140 6.32 12.23 10.15
CA VAL A 140 6.77 11.61 11.41
C VAL A 140 5.61 11.39 12.38
N THR A 141 4.75 12.38 12.59
CA THR A 141 3.65 12.24 13.55
C THR A 141 2.64 11.14 13.15
N PRO A 142 2.14 11.07 11.89
CA PRO A 142 1.32 9.95 11.46
C PRO A 142 2.00 8.59 11.59
N TYR A 143 3.30 8.51 11.30
CA TYR A 143 4.08 7.28 11.48
C TYR A 143 4.10 6.84 12.94
N ILE A 144 4.53 7.71 13.86
CA ILE A 144 4.61 7.40 15.30
C ILE A 144 3.25 6.95 15.83
N LEU A 145 2.18 7.70 15.52
CA LEU A 145 0.82 7.33 15.94
C LEU A 145 0.44 5.96 15.37
N CYS A 146 0.74 5.69 14.10
CA CYS A 146 0.45 4.40 13.48
C CYS A 146 1.18 3.23 14.15
N GLN A 147 2.45 3.42 14.50
CA GLN A 147 3.22 2.39 15.18
C GLN A 147 2.68 2.15 16.59
N LEU A 148 2.36 3.20 17.35
CA LEU A 148 1.75 3.06 18.68
C LEU A 148 0.42 2.30 18.62
N GLU A 149 -0.48 2.67 17.70
CA GLU A 149 -1.76 1.97 17.54
C GLU A 149 -1.58 0.51 17.10
N THR A 150 -0.63 0.23 16.20
CA THR A 150 -0.30 -1.15 15.81
C THR A 150 0.19 -1.96 17.00
N LEU A 151 1.01 -1.37 17.87
CA LEU A 151 1.47 -2.04 19.09
C LEU A 151 0.35 -2.27 20.10
N PHE A 152 -0.55 -1.31 20.30
CA PHE A 152 -1.71 -1.49 21.17
C PHE A 152 -2.66 -2.57 20.64
N THR A 153 -2.94 -2.55 19.33
CA THR A 153 -3.78 -3.57 18.66
C THR A 153 -3.21 -4.96 18.87
N LEU A 154 -1.90 -5.12 18.62
CA LEU A 154 -1.24 -6.40 18.84
C LEU A 154 -1.19 -6.82 20.31
N SER A 155 -0.99 -5.88 21.24
CA SER A 155 -0.99 -6.18 22.67
C SER A 155 -2.35 -6.73 23.12
N ARG A 156 -3.42 -6.05 22.68
CA ARG A 156 -4.80 -6.44 22.95
C ARG A 156 -5.09 -7.83 22.38
N ASP A 157 -4.72 -8.08 21.12
CA ASP A 157 -5.03 -9.34 20.44
C ASP A 157 -4.11 -10.50 20.86
N ALA A 158 -2.94 -10.18 21.41
CA ALA A 158 -2.07 -11.13 22.10
C ALA A 158 -2.66 -11.54 23.45
N GLU A 159 -3.36 -10.64 24.16
CA GLU A 159 -4.04 -10.97 25.41
C GLU A 159 -5.33 -11.75 25.17
N PHE A 160 -6.14 -11.29 24.23
CA PHE A 160 -7.46 -11.83 23.96
C PHE A 160 -7.73 -11.84 22.45
N SER A 161 -7.83 -13.03 21.85
CA SER A 161 -8.19 -13.12 20.43
C SER A 161 -9.71 -13.02 20.29
N LEU A 162 -10.15 -11.98 19.57
CA LEU A 162 -11.56 -11.83 19.19
C LEU A 162 -12.08 -13.02 18.37
N LEU A 163 -11.19 -13.71 17.64
CA LEU A 163 -11.56 -14.85 16.81
C LEU A 163 -11.88 -16.11 17.60
N SER A 164 -11.08 -16.47 18.61
CA SER A 164 -11.39 -17.61 19.48
C SER A 164 -12.34 -17.25 20.61
N ASN A 165 -12.43 -15.98 21.00
CA ASN A 165 -13.05 -15.56 22.26
C ASN A 165 -12.35 -16.21 23.48
N GLU A 166 -11.03 -16.39 23.38
CA GLU A 166 -10.20 -17.01 24.41
C GLU A 166 -8.97 -16.15 24.68
N ARG A 167 -8.49 -16.19 25.93
CA ARG A 167 -7.19 -15.62 26.30
C ARG A 167 -6.08 -16.49 25.74
N ARG A 168 -5.02 -15.89 25.19
CA ARG A 168 -3.86 -16.65 24.73
C ARG A 168 -2.98 -17.08 25.91
N GLU A 169 -2.05 -17.97 25.62
CA GLU A 169 -1.10 -18.47 26.61
C GLU A 169 -0.21 -17.36 27.20
N VAL A 170 0.08 -17.45 28.51
CA VAL A 170 0.94 -16.49 29.24
C VAL A 170 2.31 -16.30 28.60
N LYS A 171 2.84 -17.34 27.93
CA LYS A 171 4.11 -17.27 27.21
C LYS A 171 4.07 -16.25 26.07
N THR A 172 2.95 -16.19 25.33
CA THR A 172 2.75 -15.22 24.25
C THR A 172 2.69 -13.79 24.80
N LEU A 173 2.05 -13.58 25.95
CA LEU A 173 1.98 -12.29 26.61
C LEU A 173 3.37 -11.76 27.02
N LYS A 174 4.17 -12.58 27.71
CA LYS A 174 5.54 -12.20 28.12
C LYS A 174 6.45 -11.93 26.91
N TRP A 175 6.31 -12.73 25.86
CA TRP A 175 6.99 -12.47 24.60
C TRP A 175 6.57 -11.11 24.03
N PHE A 176 5.28 -10.79 24.06
CA PHE A 176 4.77 -9.53 23.55
C PHE A 176 5.27 -8.32 24.37
N GLU A 177 5.35 -8.41 25.69
CA GLU A 177 5.96 -7.36 26.53
C GLU A 177 7.44 -7.10 26.15
N THR A 178 8.17 -8.18 25.87
CA THR A 178 9.55 -8.11 25.39
C THR A 178 9.62 -7.52 23.98
N LEU A 179 8.68 -7.90 23.10
CA LEU A 179 8.57 -7.32 21.77
C LEU A 179 8.18 -5.84 21.85
N PHE A 180 7.28 -5.43 22.74
CA PHE A 180 6.83 -4.05 22.89
C PHE A 180 7.99 -3.12 23.29
N THR A 181 8.85 -3.59 24.19
CA THR A 181 10.05 -2.85 24.59
C THR A 181 11.06 -2.71 23.46
N LEU A 182 11.21 -3.73 22.59
CA LEU A 182 12.17 -3.74 21.48
C LEU A 182 11.63 -3.15 20.16
N SER A 183 10.33 -3.28 19.90
CA SER A 183 9.63 -2.78 18.70
C SER A 183 9.44 -1.28 18.71
N ARG A 184 9.68 -0.63 19.86
CA ARG A 184 9.90 0.82 19.93
C ARG A 184 11.02 1.26 18.98
N ASP A 185 11.96 0.36 18.68
CA ASP A 185 13.18 0.65 17.93
C ASP A 185 13.30 -0.07 16.57
N ALA A 186 12.46 -1.06 16.24
CA ALA A 186 12.66 -1.90 15.04
C ALA A 186 11.40 -2.28 14.24
N GLU A 187 11.57 -2.27 12.91
CA GLU A 187 10.58 -2.70 11.91
C GLU A 187 10.53 -4.24 11.79
N PHE A 188 9.79 -4.89 12.68
CA PHE A 188 9.67 -6.37 12.70
C PHE A 188 8.78 -6.94 11.57
N SER A 189 8.23 -6.10 10.70
CA SER A 189 7.19 -6.49 9.76
C SER A 189 7.65 -7.24 8.52
N LEU A 190 8.95 -7.29 8.23
CA LEU A 190 9.44 -8.00 7.03
C LEU A 190 9.18 -9.51 7.07
N LEU A 191 9.07 -10.07 8.28
CA LEU A 191 9.15 -11.50 8.49
C LEU A 191 7.81 -12.20 8.40
N SER A 192 6.73 -11.50 8.70
CA SER A 192 5.39 -11.91 8.30
C SER A 192 5.03 -11.23 7.02
N ASN A 193 4.29 -11.90 6.15
CA ASN A 193 3.58 -11.28 5.03
C ASN A 193 2.55 -10.19 5.45
N GLU A 194 2.64 -9.64 6.68
CA GLU A 194 1.86 -8.51 7.16
C GLU A 194 2.23 -7.21 6.46
N ARG A 195 1.19 -6.48 6.06
CA ARG A 195 1.32 -5.13 5.52
C ARG A 195 1.48 -4.12 6.66
N ARG A 196 2.65 -4.09 7.29
CA ARG A 196 3.12 -2.79 7.78
C ARG A 196 3.70 -2.01 6.62
N GLU A 197 3.84 -0.71 6.82
CA GLU A 197 4.54 0.13 5.87
C GLU A 197 5.87 0.55 6.53
N PRO A 198 7.02 0.37 5.86
CA PRO A 198 8.29 0.87 6.37
C PRO A 198 8.21 2.39 6.54
N PHE A 199 9.00 2.94 7.45
CA PHE A 199 9.09 4.38 7.70
C PHE A 199 9.31 5.17 6.41
N LEU A 200 10.15 4.66 5.50
CA LEU A 200 10.42 5.29 4.21
C LEU A 200 9.17 5.42 3.32
N ASN A 201 8.20 4.51 3.44
CA ASN A 201 6.93 4.62 2.73
C ASN A 201 6.06 5.76 3.27
N PHE A 202 6.33 6.34 4.44
CA PHE A 202 5.62 7.55 4.90
C PHE A 202 6.13 8.84 4.23
N PHE A 203 7.29 8.81 3.57
CA PHE A 203 7.86 9.98 2.87
C PHE A 203 7.28 10.19 1.48
N TYR A 204 6.85 9.12 0.81
CA TYR A 204 6.30 9.18 -0.55
C TYR A 204 5.23 8.11 -0.74
N ARG A 205 4.66 7.95 -1.94
CA ARG A 205 3.49 7.05 -2.15
C ARG A 205 3.83 5.55 -2.20
N GLY A 206 4.90 5.14 -1.53
CA GLY A 206 5.39 3.77 -1.48
C GLY A 206 6.35 3.45 -2.62
N HIS A 207 7.34 2.63 -2.31
CA HIS A 207 8.25 2.06 -3.30
C HIS A 207 7.54 0.98 -4.13
N PRO A 208 7.79 0.87 -5.45
CA PRO A 208 7.28 -0.24 -6.25
C PRO A 208 7.79 -1.60 -5.77
N ASP A 209 8.96 -1.65 -5.13
CA ASP A 209 9.52 -2.84 -4.48
C ASP A 209 9.51 -2.66 -2.96
N SER A 210 8.49 -3.21 -2.29
CA SER A 210 8.33 -3.10 -0.83
C SER A 210 9.44 -3.78 -0.06
N LEU A 211 9.97 -4.92 -0.53
CA LEU A 211 11.06 -5.65 0.12
C LEU A 211 12.32 -4.79 0.19
N THR A 212 12.71 -4.16 -0.93
CA THR A 212 13.89 -3.28 -0.94
C THR A 212 13.68 -2.03 -0.08
N SER A 213 12.46 -1.49 -0.02
CA SER A 213 12.14 -0.35 0.86
C SER A 213 12.34 -0.69 2.34
N TYR A 214 11.85 -1.86 2.76
CA TYR A 214 12.07 -2.33 4.12
C TYR A 214 13.53 -2.62 4.42
N LEU A 215 14.23 -3.36 3.57
CA LEU A 215 15.65 -3.64 3.77
C LEU A 215 16.47 -2.36 3.83
N THR A 216 16.09 -1.34 3.05
CA THR A 216 16.72 -0.02 3.12
C THR A 216 16.45 0.64 4.46
N THR A 217 15.23 0.55 4.99
CA THR A 217 14.90 1.14 6.29
C THR A 217 15.63 0.43 7.43
N LEU A 218 15.70 -0.91 7.39
CA LEU A 218 16.50 -1.70 8.32
C LEU A 218 17.97 -1.33 8.26
N HIS A 219 18.54 -1.23 7.05
CA HIS A 219 19.93 -0.85 6.84
C HIS A 219 20.25 0.54 7.42
N LEU A 220 19.39 1.53 7.21
CA LEU A 220 19.53 2.86 7.82
C LEU A 220 19.39 2.81 9.36
N GLY A 221 18.61 1.86 9.88
CA GLY A 221 18.45 1.62 11.31
C GLY A 221 19.64 0.88 11.96
N CYS A 222 20.42 0.11 11.19
CA CYS A 222 21.53 -0.69 11.72
C CYS A 222 22.57 0.16 12.45
N GLU A 223 22.79 1.42 12.06
CA GLU A 223 23.74 2.30 12.75
C GLU A 223 23.32 2.66 14.18
N LYS A 224 22.02 2.55 14.50
CA LYS A 224 21.44 3.08 15.74
C LYS A 224 20.70 2.05 16.58
N CYS A 225 20.39 0.88 16.02
CA CYS A 225 19.55 -0.12 16.66
C CYS A 225 20.10 -1.53 16.47
N ASP A 226 20.48 -2.18 17.58
CA ASP A 226 20.94 -3.57 17.62
C ASP A 226 19.89 -4.55 17.07
N MET A 227 18.60 -4.25 17.26
CA MET A 227 17.53 -5.10 16.74
C MET A 227 17.46 -5.04 15.21
N CYS A 228 17.63 -3.86 14.62
CA CYS A 228 17.76 -3.71 13.16
C CYS A 228 18.99 -4.47 12.64
N GLN A 229 20.12 -4.40 13.35
CA GLN A 229 21.32 -5.17 13.01
C GLN A 229 21.07 -6.68 13.00
N ARG A 230 20.51 -7.23 14.09
CA ARG A 230 20.20 -8.66 14.20
C ARG A 230 19.23 -9.12 13.12
N LEU A 231 18.18 -8.34 12.85
CA LEU A 231 17.22 -8.64 11.80
C LEU A 231 17.87 -8.61 10.41
N TYR A 232 18.71 -7.62 10.14
CA TYR A 232 19.42 -7.49 8.86
C TYR A 232 20.40 -8.65 8.63
N ILE A 233 21.06 -9.13 9.70
CA ILE A 233 21.89 -10.34 9.66
C ILE A 233 21.03 -11.58 9.44
N TYR A 234 19.95 -11.75 10.19
CA TYR A 234 19.04 -12.89 10.08
C TYR A 234 18.53 -13.10 8.65
N LEU A 235 18.22 -12.01 7.97
CA LEU A 235 17.76 -12.03 6.58
C LEU A 235 18.86 -12.46 5.59
N GLN A 236 20.13 -12.39 5.99
CA GLN A 236 21.26 -12.82 5.18
C GLN A 236 21.74 -14.25 5.50
N THR A 237 21.34 -14.84 6.63
CA THR A 237 21.81 -16.18 7.04
C THR A 237 21.09 -17.34 6.34
N GLU A 238 20.25 -17.07 5.33
CA GLU A 238 19.44 -18.08 4.63
C GLU A 238 18.68 -19.01 5.61
N ALA A 239 18.34 -18.50 6.80
CA ALA A 239 17.66 -19.25 7.85
C ALA A 239 16.13 -19.04 7.83
N LEU A 240 15.62 -18.51 6.71
CA LEU A 240 14.20 -18.27 6.52
C LEU A 240 13.48 -19.60 6.23
N PRO A 241 12.40 -19.92 6.96
CA PRO A 241 11.61 -21.10 6.64
C PRO A 241 10.92 -20.91 5.29
N LEU A 242 11.16 -21.83 4.36
CA LEU A 242 10.67 -21.75 2.98
C LEU A 242 9.35 -22.48 2.81
N GLY A 243 8.42 -21.86 2.10
CA GLY A 243 7.15 -22.49 1.74
C GLY A 243 7.29 -23.45 0.55
N GLU A 244 6.19 -24.12 0.20
CA GLU A 244 6.13 -25.00 -0.98
C GLU A 244 6.32 -24.23 -2.30
N GLY A 245 6.06 -22.92 -2.30
CA GLY A 245 6.27 -22.03 -3.44
C GLY A 245 5.20 -22.18 -4.51
N ASP A 246 4.07 -21.51 -4.32
CA ASP A 246 2.98 -21.42 -5.30
C ASP A 246 3.29 -20.32 -6.34
N PRO A 247 3.54 -20.66 -7.62
CA PRO A 247 3.79 -19.68 -8.67
C PRO A 247 2.60 -18.75 -8.92
N GLU A 248 1.35 -19.18 -8.64
CA GLU A 248 0.17 -18.31 -8.77
C GLU A 248 0.28 -17.12 -7.82
N LEU A 249 0.77 -17.32 -6.59
CA LEU A 249 0.96 -16.25 -5.62
C LEU A 249 2.03 -15.25 -6.07
N LEU A 250 3.13 -15.73 -6.64
CA LEU A 250 4.16 -14.85 -7.20
C LEU A 250 3.61 -14.07 -8.41
N ILE A 251 2.83 -14.71 -9.27
CA ILE A 251 2.17 -14.02 -10.38
C ILE A 251 1.24 -12.94 -9.83
N LEU A 252 0.50 -13.19 -8.75
CA LEU A 252 -0.41 -12.19 -8.16
C LEU A 252 0.35 -11.06 -7.46
N ASN A 253 1.48 -11.38 -6.82
CA ASN A 253 2.34 -10.46 -6.09
C ASN A 253 3.83 -10.66 -6.47
N PRO A 254 4.30 -10.04 -7.57
CA PRO A 254 5.62 -10.30 -8.14
C PRO A 254 6.81 -9.93 -7.23
N ASN A 255 6.56 -9.18 -6.16
CA ASN A 255 7.58 -8.76 -5.21
C ASN A 255 7.63 -9.62 -3.94
N SER A 256 6.81 -10.68 -3.84
CA SER A 256 6.71 -11.54 -2.65
C SER A 256 7.90 -12.49 -2.46
N LEU A 257 8.12 -12.89 -1.21
CA LEU A 257 9.00 -13.99 -0.84
C LEU A 257 8.18 -15.27 -0.63
N ASN A 258 8.77 -16.43 -0.96
CA ASN A 258 8.17 -17.73 -0.66
C ASN A 258 8.57 -18.22 0.74
N LEU A 259 7.84 -17.75 1.75
CA LEU A 259 8.07 -18.11 3.15
C LEU A 259 7.02 -19.13 3.62
N GLU A 260 7.41 -20.04 4.52
CA GLU A 260 6.52 -21.03 5.18
C GLU A 260 5.52 -20.37 6.16
N SER A 261 5.45 -19.03 6.16
CA SER A 261 4.57 -18.29 7.05
C SER A 261 3.12 -18.72 6.86
N ALA A 262 2.32 -18.50 7.91
CA ALA A 262 0.87 -18.60 7.83
C ALA A 262 0.38 -17.59 6.79
N ASP A 263 0.30 -18.03 5.54
CA ASP A 263 0.07 -17.12 4.45
C ASP A 263 -1.39 -16.68 4.54
N PHE A 264 -1.61 -15.49 5.11
CA PHE A 264 -2.88 -14.81 5.00
C PHE A 264 -3.16 -14.46 3.53
N GLY A 265 -2.16 -14.55 2.65
CA GLY A 265 -2.26 -14.25 1.23
C GLY A 265 -2.93 -12.90 1.00
N SER A 266 -3.43 -12.67 -0.20
CA SER A 266 -4.46 -11.65 -0.40
C SER A 266 -5.79 -12.16 0.17
N CYS A 267 -5.92 -12.15 1.49
CA CYS A 267 -7.09 -12.57 2.26
C CYS A 267 -7.40 -14.08 2.15
N PRO A 268 -7.46 -14.86 3.25
CA PRO A 268 -7.82 -16.29 3.22
C PRO A 268 -9.20 -16.56 2.60
N ILE A 269 -10.04 -15.52 2.52
CA ILE A 269 -11.33 -15.50 1.84
C ILE A 269 -11.17 -15.67 0.32
N GLN A 270 -10.12 -15.15 -0.32
CA GLN A 270 -9.95 -15.25 -1.77
C GLN A 270 -9.65 -16.69 -2.23
N PRO A 271 -8.71 -17.43 -1.61
CA PRO A 271 -8.55 -18.87 -1.85
C PRO A 271 -9.82 -19.66 -1.53
N PHE A 272 -10.55 -19.28 -0.47
CA PHE A 272 -11.78 -19.98 -0.07
C PHE A 272 -12.94 -19.76 -1.03
N LEU A 273 -13.19 -18.53 -1.49
CA LEU A 273 -14.18 -18.23 -2.53
C LEU A 273 -13.79 -18.86 -3.86
N ASN A 274 -12.49 -18.87 -4.20
CA ASN A 274 -11.99 -19.59 -5.38
C ASN A 274 -12.30 -21.09 -5.25
N PHE A 275 -12.09 -21.69 -4.07
CA PHE A 275 -12.45 -23.08 -3.80
C PHE A 275 -13.95 -23.37 -4.02
N PHE A 276 -14.87 -22.49 -3.64
CA PHE A 276 -16.31 -22.68 -3.93
C PHE A 276 -16.70 -22.40 -5.38
N TYR A 277 -16.02 -21.46 -6.03
CA TYR A 277 -16.28 -21.14 -7.44
C TYR A 277 -15.72 -22.21 -8.39
N ARG A 278 -14.69 -22.95 -7.94
CA ARG A 278 -14.08 -24.09 -8.64
C ARG A 278 -14.96 -25.34 -8.58
N GLY A 279 -16.19 -25.27 -9.08
CA GLY A 279 -16.96 -26.48 -9.46
C GLY A 279 -16.26 -27.37 -10.50
N HIS A 280 -15.03 -27.06 -10.90
CA HIS A 280 -14.14 -27.86 -11.72
C HIS A 280 -12.88 -28.26 -10.93
N PRO A 281 -12.46 -29.53 -11.01
CA PRO A 281 -11.23 -29.99 -10.39
C PRO A 281 -10.07 -29.34 -11.15
N ASP A 282 -9.08 -28.84 -10.40
CA ASP A 282 -7.79 -28.37 -10.92
C ASP A 282 -7.78 -27.01 -11.70
N SER A 283 -7.11 -26.00 -11.12
CA SER A 283 -6.85 -24.71 -11.77
C SER A 283 -5.92 -24.81 -12.97
N LEU A 284 -4.89 -25.64 -12.92
CA LEU A 284 -4.00 -25.97 -14.04
C LEU A 284 -4.80 -26.55 -15.21
N THR A 285 -5.74 -27.48 -14.97
CA THR A 285 -6.65 -27.98 -16.01
C THR A 285 -7.52 -26.85 -16.57
N SER A 286 -8.04 -25.94 -15.75
CA SER A 286 -8.79 -24.76 -16.24
C SER A 286 -7.89 -23.80 -17.05
N TYR A 287 -6.63 -23.59 -16.66
CA TYR A 287 -5.65 -22.79 -17.41
C TYR A 287 -5.27 -23.43 -18.74
N LEU A 288 -4.95 -24.73 -18.73
CA LEU A 288 -4.63 -25.53 -19.91
C LEU A 288 -5.83 -25.62 -20.84
N THR A 289 -7.05 -25.77 -20.32
CA THR A 289 -8.29 -25.78 -21.12
C THR A 289 -8.54 -24.40 -21.74
N THR A 290 -8.33 -23.31 -21.00
CA THR A 290 -8.47 -21.95 -21.53
C THR A 290 -7.41 -21.66 -22.59
N LEU A 291 -6.17 -22.09 -22.36
CA LEU A 291 -5.07 -22.01 -23.33
C LEU A 291 -5.40 -22.83 -24.58
N HIS A 292 -5.87 -24.07 -24.42
CA HIS A 292 -6.30 -24.96 -25.49
C HIS A 292 -7.44 -24.37 -26.34
N LEU A 293 -8.48 -23.84 -25.70
CA LEU A 293 -9.57 -23.14 -26.38
C LEU A 293 -9.10 -21.83 -27.03
N GLY A 294 -8.08 -21.18 -26.46
CA GLY A 294 -7.41 -20.03 -27.02
C GLY A 294 -6.54 -20.35 -28.24
N CYS A 295 -6.02 -21.58 -28.37
CA CYS A 295 -5.19 -22.03 -29.49
C CYS A 295 -5.91 -21.91 -30.84
N GLU A 296 -7.23 -22.08 -30.86
CA GLU A 296 -8.04 -21.94 -32.09
C GLU A 296 -8.20 -20.48 -32.52
N LYS A 297 -8.01 -19.53 -31.61
CA LYS A 297 -8.33 -18.10 -31.82
C LYS A 297 -7.11 -17.20 -31.82
N CYS A 298 -5.97 -17.66 -31.32
CA CYS A 298 -4.76 -16.86 -31.15
C CYS A 298 -3.50 -17.72 -31.22
N ASP A 299 -2.59 -17.39 -32.16
CA ASP A 299 -1.30 -18.08 -32.31
C ASP A 299 -0.42 -17.99 -31.06
N MET A 300 -0.55 -16.93 -30.26
CA MET A 300 0.19 -16.80 -28.99
C MET A 300 -0.29 -17.80 -27.94
N CYS A 301 -1.61 -18.03 -27.84
CA CYS A 301 -2.15 -19.08 -26.97
C CYS A 301 -1.73 -20.47 -27.46
N LYS A 302 -1.67 -20.67 -28.78
CA LYS A 302 -1.16 -21.90 -29.40
C LYS A 302 0.31 -22.13 -29.05
N ARG A 303 1.16 -21.11 -29.16
CA ARG A 303 2.58 -21.19 -28.80
C ARG A 303 2.79 -21.40 -27.30
N LEU A 304 2.04 -20.71 -26.45
CA LEU A 304 2.13 -20.84 -24.98
C LEU A 304 1.61 -22.20 -24.50
N TYR A 305 0.55 -22.73 -25.12
CA TYR A 305 0.03 -24.07 -24.84
C TYR A 305 1.00 -25.15 -25.30
N ILE A 306 1.57 -25.03 -26.51
CA ILE A 306 2.58 -25.98 -27.00
C ILE A 306 3.85 -25.90 -26.14
N TYR A 307 4.30 -24.70 -25.74
CA TYR A 307 5.44 -24.50 -24.83
C TYR A 307 5.26 -25.21 -23.48
N LEU A 308 4.07 -25.08 -22.87
CA LEU A 308 3.74 -25.79 -21.63
C LEU A 308 3.61 -27.30 -21.81
N GLN A 309 3.35 -27.78 -23.04
CA GLN A 309 3.20 -29.20 -23.34
C GLN A 309 4.48 -29.90 -23.80
N THR A 310 5.41 -29.21 -24.48
CA THR A 310 6.46 -29.91 -25.23
C THR A 310 7.86 -29.82 -24.65
N GLU A 311 8.18 -28.97 -23.66
CA GLU A 311 9.58 -28.67 -23.21
C GLU A 311 10.58 -28.36 -24.36
N ALA A 312 10.12 -28.32 -25.61
CA ALA A 312 10.92 -28.41 -26.81
C ALA A 312 10.12 -27.78 -27.95
N LEU A 313 10.28 -26.48 -28.12
CA LEU A 313 10.15 -25.86 -29.43
C LEU A 313 11.12 -24.68 -29.50
N PRO A 314 12.00 -24.63 -30.52
CA PRO A 314 12.85 -23.49 -30.77
C PRO A 314 11.97 -22.41 -31.41
N LEU A 315 11.56 -21.42 -30.63
CA LEU A 315 10.99 -20.18 -31.14
C LEU A 315 12.13 -19.16 -31.20
N GLY A 316 12.26 -18.47 -32.35
CA GLY A 316 13.41 -17.64 -32.69
C GLY A 316 13.80 -16.64 -31.59
N GLU A 317 15.10 -16.61 -31.28
CA GLU A 317 15.94 -15.72 -30.45
C GLU A 317 15.41 -15.08 -29.14
N GLY A 318 14.10 -14.99 -28.91
CA GLY A 318 13.52 -14.54 -27.65
C GLY A 318 13.28 -15.73 -26.73
N ASP A 319 14.13 -15.88 -25.70
CA ASP A 319 14.03 -16.90 -24.67
C ASP A 319 12.72 -16.73 -23.85
N PRO A 320 11.72 -17.62 -24.03
CA PRO A 320 10.45 -17.55 -23.32
C PRO A 320 10.59 -17.83 -21.81
N GLU A 321 11.70 -18.42 -21.34
CA GLU A 321 11.97 -18.54 -19.91
C GLU A 321 12.09 -17.15 -19.25
N LEU A 322 12.61 -16.14 -19.97
CA LEU A 322 12.73 -14.77 -19.46
C LEU A 322 11.38 -14.13 -19.09
N LEU A 323 10.27 -14.55 -19.71
CA LEU A 323 8.92 -14.09 -19.37
C LEU A 323 8.43 -14.67 -18.04
N ILE A 324 8.81 -15.91 -17.72
CA ILE A 324 8.50 -16.55 -16.43
C ILE A 324 9.37 -15.94 -15.33
N LEU A 325 10.63 -15.64 -15.65
CA LEU A 325 11.58 -15.04 -14.71
C LEU A 325 11.30 -13.56 -14.41
N ASN A 326 10.41 -12.91 -15.17
CA ASN A 326 9.91 -11.57 -14.89
C ASN A 326 8.42 -11.60 -14.46
N PRO A 327 8.13 -11.87 -13.17
CA PRO A 327 6.75 -12.02 -12.70
C PRO A 327 5.94 -10.72 -12.80
N ASN A 328 6.59 -9.54 -12.87
CA ASN A 328 5.91 -8.27 -13.12
C ASN A 328 5.26 -8.25 -14.51
N SER A 329 6.02 -8.63 -15.54
CA SER A 329 5.53 -8.74 -16.91
C SER A 329 4.43 -9.82 -17.01
N LEU A 330 4.65 -10.97 -16.38
CA LEU A 330 3.68 -12.05 -16.36
C LEU A 330 2.35 -11.63 -15.71
N ASN A 331 2.38 -10.92 -14.59
CA ASN A 331 1.18 -10.37 -13.94
C ASN A 331 0.45 -9.35 -14.82
N LEU A 332 1.18 -8.30 -15.22
CA LEU A 332 0.59 -7.09 -15.79
C LEU A 332 0.10 -7.30 -17.23
N GLU A 333 0.94 -7.94 -18.03
CA GLU A 333 0.76 -8.07 -19.46
C GLU A 333 0.01 -9.34 -19.83
N VAL A 334 0.32 -10.48 -19.19
CA VAL A 334 -0.25 -11.78 -19.58
C VAL A 334 -1.42 -12.20 -18.68
N TYR A 335 -1.17 -12.42 -17.40
CA TYR A 335 -2.14 -13.04 -16.48
C TYR A 335 -3.44 -12.24 -16.39
N ARG A 336 -3.34 -10.91 -16.17
CA ARG A 336 -4.51 -10.04 -16.01
C ARG A 336 -5.41 -9.93 -17.24
N VAL A 337 -4.93 -10.30 -18.44
CA VAL A 337 -5.76 -10.28 -19.67
C VAL A 337 -6.39 -11.64 -19.98
N THR A 338 -5.91 -12.70 -19.34
CA THR A 338 -6.51 -14.04 -19.47
C THR A 338 -7.91 -14.11 -18.84
N GLU A 339 -8.66 -15.14 -19.22
CA GLU A 339 -9.94 -15.46 -18.59
C GLU A 339 -9.78 -15.71 -17.09
N ALA A 340 -8.74 -16.44 -16.69
CA ALA A 340 -8.47 -16.73 -15.30
C ALA A 340 -8.11 -15.48 -14.49
N GLY A 341 -7.27 -14.58 -15.01
CA GLY A 341 -7.00 -13.30 -14.36
C GLY A 341 -8.24 -12.39 -14.28
N THR A 342 -9.13 -12.48 -15.28
CA THR A 342 -10.43 -11.80 -15.24
C THR A 342 -11.35 -12.40 -14.17
N ARG A 343 -11.40 -13.75 -14.06
CA ARG A 343 -12.13 -14.48 -13.02
C ARG A 343 -11.61 -14.12 -11.63
N MET A 344 -10.29 -14.12 -11.42
CA MET A 344 -9.69 -13.71 -10.15
C MET A 344 -9.97 -12.25 -9.83
N SER A 345 -9.91 -11.36 -10.83
CA SER A 345 -10.30 -9.95 -10.66
C SER A 345 -11.79 -9.77 -10.34
N PHE A 346 -12.64 -10.72 -10.76
CA PHE A 346 -14.05 -10.76 -10.39
C PHE A 346 -14.22 -11.23 -8.95
N ILE A 347 -13.64 -12.38 -8.58
CA ILE A 347 -13.68 -12.94 -7.22
C ILE A 347 -13.14 -11.95 -6.19
N ALA A 348 -12.02 -11.29 -6.49
CA ALA A 348 -11.40 -10.30 -5.61
C ALA A 348 -12.32 -9.12 -5.24
N LYS A 349 -13.36 -8.83 -6.04
CA LYS A 349 -14.35 -7.79 -5.69
C LYS A 349 -15.34 -8.25 -4.60
N PHE A 350 -15.53 -9.55 -4.46
CA PHE A 350 -16.45 -10.12 -3.48
C PHE A 350 -15.78 -10.41 -2.15
N CYS A 351 -14.45 -10.59 -2.12
CA CYS A 351 -13.70 -10.95 -0.91
C CYS A 351 -14.00 -10.07 0.31
N ASN A 352 -14.21 -8.76 0.11
CA ASN A 352 -14.43 -7.80 1.21
C ASN A 352 -15.89 -7.32 1.31
N SER A 353 -16.82 -8.05 0.70
CA SER A 353 -18.22 -7.62 0.61
C SER A 353 -19.13 -8.37 1.59
N ARG A 354 -20.16 -7.68 2.09
CA ARG A 354 -21.31 -8.26 2.79
C ARG A 354 -21.96 -9.41 2.00
N THR A 355 -21.81 -9.42 0.68
CA THR A 355 -22.25 -10.53 -0.18
C THR A 355 -21.53 -11.84 0.16
N SER A 356 -20.22 -11.79 0.43
CA SER A 356 -19.50 -12.98 0.89
C SER A 356 -19.97 -13.41 2.27
N GLN A 357 -20.35 -12.48 3.16
CA GLN A 357 -20.99 -12.84 4.43
C GLN A 357 -22.28 -13.62 4.17
N LEU A 358 -23.18 -13.12 3.31
CA LEU A 358 -24.44 -13.78 3.00
C LEU A 358 -24.23 -15.19 2.40
N ILE A 359 -23.27 -15.33 1.48
CA ILE A 359 -22.93 -16.62 0.86
C ILE A 359 -22.35 -17.60 1.90
N LEU A 360 -21.61 -17.09 2.88
CA LEU A 360 -20.94 -17.89 3.89
C LEU A 360 -21.83 -18.23 5.08
N THR A 361 -22.76 -17.35 5.47
CA THR A 361 -23.66 -17.50 6.63
C THR A 361 -24.60 -18.70 6.55
N GLU A 362 -24.73 -19.33 5.38
CA GLU A 362 -25.48 -20.57 5.23
C GLU A 362 -24.64 -21.81 5.67
N GLY A 363 -24.67 -22.11 6.98
CA GLY A 363 -24.36 -23.45 7.50
C GLY A 363 -22.88 -23.79 7.80
N LYS A 364 -22.49 -25.05 7.53
CA LYS A 364 -21.19 -25.65 7.92
C LYS A 364 -19.95 -24.95 7.32
N LYS A 365 -20.12 -24.23 6.21
CA LYS A 365 -19.02 -23.59 5.46
C LYS A 365 -18.44 -22.38 6.19
N TYR A 366 -19.27 -21.59 6.87
CA TYR A 366 -18.79 -20.47 7.69
C TYR A 366 -17.84 -20.97 8.79
N LYS A 367 -18.24 -22.02 9.49
CA LYS A 367 -17.43 -22.61 10.58
C LYS A 367 -16.08 -23.08 10.05
N GLN A 368 -16.04 -23.78 8.91
CA GLN A 368 -14.78 -24.20 8.29
C GLN A 368 -13.86 -23.03 7.92
N LEU A 369 -14.41 -21.94 7.38
CA LEU A 369 -13.64 -20.74 7.10
C LEU A 369 -13.08 -20.12 8.37
N ARG A 370 -13.93 -19.91 9.38
CA ARG A 370 -13.55 -19.34 10.67
C ARG A 370 -12.44 -20.17 11.32
N ASP A 371 -12.60 -21.50 11.37
CA ASP A 371 -11.61 -22.40 11.94
C ASP A 371 -10.29 -22.34 11.16
N LYS A 372 -10.33 -22.17 9.83
CA LYS A 372 -9.13 -21.99 9.01
C LYS A 372 -8.44 -20.65 9.28
N ILE A 373 -9.19 -19.55 9.35
CA ILE A 373 -8.65 -18.22 9.67
C ILE A 373 -8.04 -18.21 11.07
N PHE A 374 -8.74 -18.81 12.04
CA PHE A 374 -8.24 -18.94 13.40
C PHE A 374 -6.90 -19.69 13.44
N LYS A 375 -6.81 -20.85 12.76
CA LYS A 375 -5.56 -21.61 12.64
C LYS A 375 -4.43 -20.81 12.02
N LEU A 376 -4.71 -20.02 10.98
CA LEU A 376 -3.73 -19.14 10.33
C LEU A 376 -3.24 -18.04 11.29
N GLU A 377 -4.13 -17.45 12.08
CA GLU A 377 -3.73 -16.46 13.07
C GLU A 377 -2.90 -17.08 14.19
N SER A 378 -3.29 -18.25 14.72
CA SER A 378 -2.48 -18.94 15.72
C SER A 378 -1.08 -19.33 15.20
N SER A 379 -0.99 -19.79 13.94
CA SER A 379 0.30 -20.14 13.33
C SER A 379 1.16 -18.90 13.04
N LEU A 380 0.56 -17.76 12.73
CA LEU A 380 1.27 -16.49 12.55
C LEU A 380 1.99 -16.05 13.83
N PHE A 381 1.30 -16.03 14.98
CA PHE A 381 1.95 -15.69 16.25
C PHE A 381 3.03 -16.70 16.64
N SER A 382 2.80 -17.98 16.39
CA SER A 382 3.80 -19.02 16.63
C SER A 382 5.05 -18.80 15.78
N TYR A 383 4.85 -18.47 14.51
CA TYR A 383 5.91 -18.13 13.57
C TYR A 383 6.70 -16.91 14.06
N TRP A 384 6.01 -15.82 14.43
CA TRP A 384 6.66 -14.62 14.96
C TRP A 384 7.50 -14.87 16.18
N MET A 385 6.96 -15.61 17.15
CA MET A 385 7.68 -15.94 18.37
C MET A 385 8.94 -16.76 18.05
N LYS A 386 8.84 -17.75 17.17
CA LYS A 386 9.99 -18.57 16.73
C LYS A 386 11.05 -17.69 16.06
N THR A 387 10.65 -16.90 15.06
CA THR A 387 11.55 -16.05 14.29
C THR A 387 12.20 -14.98 15.17
N PHE A 388 11.44 -14.37 16.08
CA PHE A 388 11.97 -13.42 17.05
C PHE A 388 13.04 -14.05 17.93
N ASN A 389 12.78 -15.23 18.49
CA ASN A 389 13.78 -15.92 19.32
C ASN A 389 15.05 -16.26 18.51
N THR A 390 14.92 -16.63 17.24
CA THR A 390 16.07 -16.84 16.35
C THR A 390 16.86 -15.55 16.15
N ILE A 391 16.20 -14.41 15.89
CA ILE A 391 16.86 -13.11 15.75
C ILE A 391 17.59 -12.70 17.04
N MET A 392 16.94 -12.88 18.18
CA MET A 392 17.54 -12.56 19.47
C MET A 392 18.72 -13.45 19.83
N SER A 393 18.83 -14.64 19.24
CA SER A 393 19.98 -15.53 19.41
C SER A 393 21.23 -15.11 18.61
N ILE A 394 21.12 -14.15 17.69
CA ILE A 394 22.25 -13.69 16.86
C ILE A 394 23.23 -12.87 17.71
N ASP A 395 24.43 -13.40 17.91
CA ASP A 395 25.48 -12.74 18.67
C ASP A 395 26.17 -11.63 17.84
N LEU A 396 25.83 -10.37 18.12
CA LEU A 396 26.40 -9.18 17.46
C LEU A 396 27.90 -8.98 17.73
N THR A 397 28.50 -9.67 18.69
CA THR A 397 29.92 -9.51 19.01
C THR A 397 30.83 -10.20 18.00
N ARG A 398 30.29 -11.08 17.14
CA ARG A 398 31.11 -11.75 16.13
C ARG A 398 31.59 -10.77 15.05
N PRO A 399 32.89 -10.73 14.74
CA PRO A 399 33.45 -9.78 13.79
C PRO A 399 32.94 -9.99 12.36
N GLU A 400 32.56 -11.22 12.01
CA GLU A 400 31.97 -11.59 10.72
C GLU A 400 30.74 -10.74 10.39
N TRP A 401 29.92 -10.40 11.39
CA TRP A 401 28.70 -9.61 11.19
C TRP A 401 28.96 -8.16 10.80
N GLN A 402 30.14 -7.61 11.11
CA GLN A 402 30.47 -6.25 10.69
C GLN A 402 30.55 -6.12 9.16
N ALA A 403 30.86 -7.20 8.45
CA ALA A 403 30.84 -7.22 6.99
C ALA A 403 29.41 -7.21 6.42
N PHE A 404 28.46 -7.84 7.12
CA PHE A 404 27.07 -7.98 6.67
C PHE A 404 26.33 -6.63 6.58
N TYR A 405 26.70 -5.65 7.39
CA TYR A 405 26.09 -4.31 7.32
C TYR A 405 26.48 -3.53 6.07
N LYS A 406 27.58 -3.90 5.40
CA LYS A 406 28.06 -3.21 4.19
C LYS A 406 27.38 -3.70 2.92
N VAL A 407 26.62 -4.79 2.99
CA VAL A 407 25.93 -5.34 1.83
C VAL A 407 24.74 -4.44 1.48
N CYS A 408 24.63 -4.11 0.20
CA CYS A 408 23.57 -3.26 -0.32
C CYS A 408 22.17 -3.91 -0.10
N PRO A 409 21.18 -3.19 0.45
CA PRO A 409 19.81 -3.68 0.62
C PRO A 409 19.19 -4.25 -0.66
N THR A 410 19.53 -3.65 -1.81
CA THR A 410 19.03 -4.10 -3.11
C THR A 410 19.61 -5.47 -3.48
N GLN A 411 20.89 -5.72 -3.16
CA GLN A 411 21.52 -7.03 -3.39
C GLN A 411 20.92 -8.10 -2.47
N ILE A 412 20.63 -7.76 -1.21
CA ILE A 412 19.97 -8.67 -0.27
C ILE A 412 18.54 -8.98 -0.73
N ALA A 413 17.78 -7.98 -1.19
CA ALA A 413 16.44 -8.19 -1.72
C ALA A 413 16.45 -9.20 -2.89
N ASP A 414 17.43 -9.06 -3.79
CA ASP A 414 17.59 -9.94 -4.92
C ASP A 414 18.02 -11.36 -4.53
N MET A 415 18.98 -11.46 -3.61
CA MET A 415 19.44 -12.72 -3.02
C MET A 415 18.30 -13.45 -2.31
N LEU A 416 17.52 -12.76 -1.47
CA LEU A 416 16.37 -13.33 -0.76
C LEU A 416 15.32 -13.86 -1.72
N ARG A 417 15.02 -13.11 -2.78
CA ARG A 417 14.11 -13.53 -3.84
C ARG A 417 14.62 -14.78 -4.54
N HIS A 418 15.88 -14.81 -4.93
CA HIS A 418 16.49 -15.98 -5.54
C HIS A 418 16.46 -17.19 -4.60
N TYR A 419 16.89 -17.02 -3.36
CA TYR A 419 16.93 -18.07 -2.33
C TYR A 419 15.54 -18.66 -2.06
N THR A 420 14.54 -17.81 -1.79
CA THR A 420 13.20 -18.26 -1.39
C THR A 420 12.46 -18.99 -2.51
N TRP A 421 12.71 -18.63 -3.77
CA TRP A 421 12.08 -19.25 -4.94
C TRP A 421 12.97 -20.26 -5.67
N LEU A 422 14.18 -20.55 -5.14
CA LEU A 422 15.19 -21.39 -5.79
C LEU A 422 14.65 -22.77 -6.18
N LYS A 423 13.94 -23.42 -5.25
CA LYS A 423 13.37 -24.76 -5.46
C LYS A 423 12.26 -24.74 -6.51
N THR A 424 11.38 -23.74 -6.45
CA THR A 424 10.23 -23.60 -7.37
C THR A 424 10.67 -23.39 -8.81
N PHE A 425 11.74 -22.62 -9.04
CA PHE A 425 12.26 -22.33 -10.38
C PHE A 425 13.50 -23.14 -10.75
N LYS A 426 13.75 -24.28 -10.11
CA LYS A 426 14.85 -25.20 -10.45
C LYS A 426 16.22 -24.51 -10.57
N GLY A 427 16.48 -23.48 -9.74
CA GLY A 427 17.73 -22.73 -9.76
C GLY A 427 17.72 -21.44 -10.57
N SER A 428 16.67 -21.12 -11.33
CA SER A 428 16.62 -19.90 -12.14
C SER A 428 16.45 -18.64 -11.29
N ARG A 429 17.13 -17.55 -11.69
CA ARG A 429 17.09 -16.26 -11.00
C ARG A 429 15.97 -15.39 -11.55
N MET A 430 15.16 -14.80 -10.67
CA MET A 430 14.16 -13.81 -11.05
C MET A 430 14.82 -12.51 -11.49
N ILE A 431 14.23 -11.84 -12.48
CA ILE A 431 14.71 -10.59 -13.05
C ILE A 431 13.58 -9.55 -13.09
N GLY A 432 13.94 -8.26 -13.02
CA GLY A 432 12.97 -7.16 -13.21
C GLY A 432 12.00 -6.92 -12.04
N THR A 433 12.20 -7.59 -10.89
CA THR A 433 11.43 -7.36 -9.65
C THR A 433 12.14 -6.45 -8.68
N THR A 434 13.47 -6.59 -8.58
CA THR A 434 14.27 -5.89 -7.60
C THR A 434 14.62 -4.49 -8.07
N LEU A 435 14.13 -3.48 -7.35
CA LEU A 435 14.37 -2.08 -7.67
C LEU A 435 15.13 -1.41 -6.52
N PRO A 436 16.20 -0.65 -6.80
CA PRO A 436 16.95 0.03 -5.75
C PRO A 436 16.15 1.19 -5.16
N HIS A 437 16.27 1.38 -3.84
CA HIS A 437 15.58 2.45 -3.14
C HIS A 437 16.39 3.76 -3.16
N PRO A 438 15.79 4.92 -3.50
CA PRO A 438 16.52 6.19 -3.60
C PRO A 438 17.24 6.60 -2.31
N ALA A 439 16.64 6.32 -1.14
CA ALA A 439 17.27 6.62 0.16
C ALA A 439 18.58 5.86 0.43
N HIS A 440 18.81 4.72 -0.22
CA HIS A 440 20.08 4.02 -0.18
C HIS A 440 21.03 4.49 -1.30
N GLN A 441 20.49 4.78 -2.50
CA GLN A 441 21.28 5.22 -3.65
C GLN A 441 21.88 6.61 -3.47
N SER A 442 21.21 7.49 -2.72
CA SER A 442 21.61 8.89 -2.56
C SER A 442 22.02 9.17 -1.12
N LYS A 443 23.24 9.66 -0.94
CA LYS A 443 23.67 10.25 0.34
C LYS A 443 23.21 11.70 0.37
N SER A 444 22.23 12.00 1.22
CA SER A 444 21.78 13.38 1.42
C SER A 444 22.87 14.18 2.12
N LEU A 445 23.48 15.12 1.40
CA LEU A 445 24.40 16.10 1.97
C LEU A 445 23.66 17.44 2.02
N MET A 446 23.16 17.80 3.20
CA MET A 446 22.72 19.18 3.45
C MET A 446 23.98 19.99 3.74
N SER A 447 24.53 20.62 2.71
CA SER A 447 25.65 21.54 2.87
C SER A 447 25.18 22.93 2.48
N GLU A 448 25.33 23.88 3.39
CA GLU A 448 25.16 25.32 3.08
C GLU A 448 26.27 25.81 2.15
N VAL A 449 27.41 25.12 2.14
CA VAL A 449 28.56 25.40 1.30
C VAL A 449 28.44 24.56 0.02
N PRO A 450 28.60 25.14 -1.19
CA PRO A 450 28.74 24.36 -2.41
C PRO A 450 29.80 23.29 -2.20
N LEU A 451 29.46 22.02 -2.47
CA LEU A 451 30.46 20.97 -2.41
C LEU A 451 31.62 21.39 -3.34
N PRO A 452 32.88 21.37 -2.87
CA PRO A 452 34.00 21.67 -3.74
C PRO A 452 33.89 20.75 -4.96
N PRO A 453 34.16 21.25 -6.18
CA PRO A 453 34.18 20.40 -7.36
C PRO A 453 35.10 19.24 -7.04
N THR A 454 34.54 18.04 -6.90
CA THR A 454 35.33 16.85 -6.60
C THR A 454 36.24 16.62 -7.80
N ASP A 455 37.53 16.86 -7.60
CA ASP A 455 38.56 16.74 -8.62
C ASP A 455 38.33 15.45 -9.45
N ASN A 456 38.05 15.64 -10.73
CA ASN A 456 38.02 14.64 -11.80
C ASN A 456 36.96 13.51 -11.79
N ARG A 457 35.93 13.54 -10.93
CA ARG A 457 34.76 12.65 -11.13
C ARG A 457 33.50 13.49 -11.27
N GLN A 458 32.82 13.35 -12.41
CA GLN A 458 31.46 13.86 -12.61
C GLN A 458 30.55 13.16 -11.59
N VAL A 459 30.37 13.76 -10.42
CA VAL A 459 29.42 13.27 -9.43
C VAL A 459 28.03 13.60 -9.96
N GLU A 460 27.29 12.57 -10.34
CA GLU A 460 25.86 12.71 -10.61
C GLU A 460 25.16 13.16 -9.33
N CYS A 461 24.59 14.37 -9.35
CA CYS A 461 23.91 14.94 -8.21
C CYS A 461 22.52 15.45 -8.58
N ILE A 462 21.61 15.39 -7.62
CA ILE A 462 20.28 15.99 -7.74
C ILE A 462 20.28 17.26 -6.89
N THR A 463 20.20 18.41 -7.54
CA THR A 463 20.18 19.71 -6.86
C THR A 463 18.75 20.17 -6.60
N TYR A 464 18.45 20.49 -5.35
CA TYR A 464 17.20 21.13 -4.96
C TYR A 464 17.49 22.56 -4.52
N LYS A 465 16.82 23.54 -5.12
CA LYS A 465 16.87 24.92 -4.66
C LYS A 465 15.71 25.17 -3.71
N LEU A 466 16.02 25.51 -2.47
CA LEU A 466 15.03 25.98 -1.50
C LEU A 466 14.94 27.51 -1.58
N GLU A 467 13.72 28.06 -1.56
CA GLU A 467 13.55 29.49 -1.31
C GLU A 467 13.98 29.77 0.13
N GLU A 468 14.75 30.84 0.36
CA GLU A 468 15.03 31.28 1.73
C GLU A 468 13.70 31.49 2.46
N LYS A 469 13.61 30.93 3.67
CA LYS A 469 12.41 31.03 4.50
C LYS A 469 12.11 32.51 4.71
N SER A 470 11.04 33.02 4.09
CA SER A 470 10.29 34.09 4.75
C SER A 470 9.86 33.53 6.11
N SER A 471 9.84 34.35 7.15
CA SER A 471 9.45 33.95 8.52
C SER A 471 8.03 33.39 8.65
N GLU A 472 7.29 33.31 7.54
CA GLU A 472 5.94 32.80 7.46
C GLU A 472 5.92 31.27 7.54
N THR A 473 4.91 30.73 8.22
CA THR A 473 4.72 29.29 8.34
C THR A 473 4.30 28.72 6.97
N ILE A 474 4.65 27.46 6.68
CA ILE A 474 4.33 26.77 5.41
C ILE A 474 2.81 26.77 5.10
N LEU A 475 1.96 27.04 6.09
CA LEU A 475 0.50 27.11 5.93
C LEU A 475 -0.03 28.49 5.54
N GLU A 476 0.80 29.53 5.59
CA GLU A 476 0.39 30.91 5.32
C GLU A 476 0.53 31.31 3.86
N THR A 477 1.41 30.65 3.11
CA THR A 477 1.65 30.92 1.69
C THR A 477 1.78 29.64 0.86
N ARG A 478 1.46 29.75 -0.42
CA ARG A 478 1.59 28.65 -1.40
C ARG A 478 3.04 28.39 -1.83
N GLY A 479 3.95 29.35 -1.61
CA GLY A 479 5.27 29.39 -2.23
C GLY A 479 5.24 29.92 -3.67
N SER A 480 6.40 30.33 -4.18
CA SER A 480 6.56 30.90 -5.53
C SER A 480 6.69 29.84 -6.64
N PHE A 481 7.14 28.62 -6.28
CA PHE A 481 7.42 27.55 -7.23
C PHE A 481 6.20 26.70 -7.59
N HIS A 482 6.22 26.14 -8.80
CA HIS A 482 5.24 25.14 -9.20
C HIS A 482 5.47 23.81 -8.47
N PRO A 483 4.39 23.13 -8.01
CA PRO A 483 4.54 21.86 -7.32
C PRO A 483 4.96 20.76 -8.30
N TYR A 484 5.99 19.99 -7.93
CA TYR A 484 6.29 18.71 -8.56
C TYR A 484 5.46 17.61 -7.89
N ILE A 485 4.44 17.13 -8.59
CA ILE A 485 3.47 16.15 -8.04
C ILE A 485 3.96 14.69 -8.24
N GLY A 486 5.06 14.50 -8.96
CA GLY A 486 5.61 13.19 -9.32
C GLY A 486 5.18 12.71 -10.71
N SER A 487 5.17 11.39 -10.91
CA SER A 487 4.84 10.78 -12.20
C SER A 487 3.40 11.06 -12.65
N LYS A 488 3.21 11.18 -13.98
CA LYS A 488 1.88 11.31 -14.60
C LYS A 488 1.06 10.01 -14.57
N THR A 489 1.67 8.90 -14.16
CA THR A 489 1.01 7.59 -14.09
C THR A 489 -0.21 7.67 -13.18
N LYS A 490 -1.39 7.42 -13.75
CA LYS A 490 -2.64 7.37 -12.99
C LYS A 490 -2.71 6.05 -12.22
N GLU A 491 -2.36 6.10 -10.95
CA GLU A 491 -2.61 5.01 -10.02
C GLU A 491 -4.11 4.75 -9.91
N LYS A 492 -4.49 3.47 -9.83
CA LYS A 492 -5.87 3.08 -9.65
C LYS A 492 -6.28 3.45 -8.22
N LEU A 493 -6.96 4.59 -8.06
CA LEU A 493 -7.50 5.03 -6.77
C LEU A 493 -8.40 3.93 -6.16
N SER A 494 -8.04 3.44 -4.97
CA SER A 494 -8.79 2.41 -4.24
C SER A 494 -10.14 2.90 -3.69
N GLY A 495 -10.44 4.20 -3.79
CA GLY A 495 -11.63 4.81 -3.19
C GLY A 495 -12.97 4.56 -3.88
N LYS A 496 -13.01 3.86 -5.03
CA LYS A 496 -14.26 3.45 -5.66
C LYS A 496 -14.56 2.00 -5.28
N LEU A 497 -15.52 1.83 -4.37
CA LEU A 497 -15.99 0.55 -3.80
C LEU A 497 -16.15 -0.56 -4.85
N MET A 498 -16.55 -0.23 -6.08
CA MET A 498 -16.42 -1.10 -7.24
C MET A 498 -16.18 -0.29 -8.51
N VAL A 499 -15.01 -0.45 -9.15
CA VAL A 499 -14.84 -0.06 -10.55
C VAL A 499 -15.03 -1.29 -11.41
N LEU A 500 -16.16 -1.37 -12.11
CA LEU A 500 -16.34 -2.39 -13.14
C LEU A 500 -15.26 -2.20 -14.22
N PRO A 501 -14.46 -3.23 -14.53
CA PRO A 501 -13.51 -3.16 -15.62
C PRO A 501 -14.28 -2.89 -16.91
N LYS A 502 -13.96 -1.78 -17.57
CA LYS A 502 -14.55 -1.47 -18.88
C LYS A 502 -14.05 -2.52 -19.87
N ALA A 503 -14.96 -3.25 -20.52
CA ALA A 503 -14.64 -4.32 -21.48
C ALA A 503 -13.63 -3.91 -22.57
N HIS A 504 -13.63 -2.63 -22.96
CA HIS A 504 -12.66 -2.07 -23.93
C HIS A 504 -11.19 -2.11 -23.48
N ARG A 505 -10.89 -2.34 -22.19
CA ARG A 505 -9.51 -2.39 -21.70
C ARG A 505 -8.74 -3.63 -22.16
N ASN A 506 -9.41 -4.77 -22.35
CA ASN A 506 -8.72 -6.01 -22.70
C ASN A 506 -8.12 -5.92 -24.11
N LYS A 507 -8.86 -5.38 -25.10
CA LYS A 507 -8.33 -5.15 -26.46
C LYS A 507 -7.09 -4.25 -26.47
N ARG A 508 -7.08 -3.17 -25.69
CA ARG A 508 -5.93 -2.25 -25.61
C ARG A 508 -4.70 -2.88 -24.95
N LYS A 509 -4.90 -3.76 -23.98
CA LYS A 509 -3.80 -4.51 -23.35
C LYS A 509 -3.23 -5.59 -24.28
N PHE A 510 -4.09 -6.28 -25.02
CA PHE A 510 -3.61 -7.20 -26.06
C PHE A 510 -2.78 -6.48 -27.13
N SER A 511 -3.15 -5.24 -27.50
CA SER A 511 -2.29 -4.46 -28.40
C SER A 511 -0.98 -4.01 -27.75
N SER A 512 -0.94 -3.71 -26.43
CA SER A 512 0.34 -3.34 -25.77
C SER A 512 1.31 -4.51 -25.70
N LEU A 513 0.82 -5.73 -25.51
CA LEU A 513 1.62 -6.95 -25.61
C LEU A 513 2.32 -7.09 -26.97
N TYR A 514 1.61 -6.78 -28.06
CA TYR A 514 2.18 -6.82 -29.41
C TYR A 514 3.34 -5.82 -29.61
N TRP A 515 3.30 -4.67 -28.91
CA TRP A 515 4.38 -3.68 -28.91
C TRP A 515 5.61 -4.09 -28.09
N VAL A 516 5.49 -5.07 -27.20
CA VAL A 516 6.66 -5.57 -26.42
C VAL A 516 7.43 -6.63 -27.22
N GLN A 517 6.79 -7.28 -28.19
CA GLN A 517 7.38 -8.33 -29.02
C GLN A 517 8.08 -7.80 -30.29
N ASN A 518 7.77 -6.58 -30.71
CA ASN A 518 8.44 -5.89 -31.82
C ASN A 518 9.29 -4.75 -31.26
#